data_AF-A0A917KTK6-F1
#
_entry.id   AF-A0A917KTK6-F1
#
_cell.length_a   1.000
_cell.length_b   1.000
_cell.length_c   1.000
_cell.angle_alpha   90.00
_cell.angle_beta   90.00
_cell.angle_gamma   90.00
#
_symmetry.space_group_name_H-M   'P 1'
#
loop_
_entity.id
_entity.type
_entity.pdbx_description
1 polymer ?
#
loop_
_entity_poly.entity_id
_entity_poly.type
_entity_poly.pdbx_seq_one_letter_code
_entity_poly.pdbx_strand_id
1 'polypeptide(L)' 'MARADPSELGVVRLIAHGATNRQAAERLFLSPHKVNTHVRHAFEKLGIRSRVQLARLYMREVDQPAEVGS' A
#
# COMPACT_ATOMS: atom_id res chain seq x y z
N MET A 1 14.63 -7.47 -3.91
CA MET A 1 13.26 -7.09 -3.49
C MET A 1 13.31 -6.65 -2.04
N ALA A 2 13.24 -5.34 -1.76
CA ALA A 2 13.33 -4.83 -0.40
C ALA A 2 12.12 -5.29 0.41
N ARG A 3 12.37 -6.02 1.51
CA ARG A 3 11.36 -6.48 2.47
C ARG A 3 10.51 -5.28 2.87
N ALA A 4 9.28 -5.22 2.38
CA ALA A 4 8.30 -4.29 2.90
C ALA A 4 8.00 -4.75 4.33
N ASP A 5 8.18 -3.84 5.29
CA ASP A 5 7.85 -4.14 6.67
C ASP A 5 6.37 -4.53 6.74
N PRO A 6 5.93 -5.48 7.60
CA PRO A 6 4.52 -5.86 7.69
C PRO A 6 3.58 -4.65 7.86
N SER A 7 4.05 -3.59 8.52
CA SER A 7 3.35 -2.32 8.66
C SER A 7 3.22 -1.55 7.33
N GLU A 8 4.26 -1.55 6.51
CA GLU A 8 4.31 -0.89 5.20
C GLU A 8 3.31 -1.51 4.22
N LEU A 9 3.24 -2.85 4.15
CA LEU A 9 2.25 -3.55 3.32
C LEU A 9 0.81 -3.28 3.79
N GLY A 10 0.58 -3.22 5.10
CA GLY A 10 -0.73 -2.88 5.66
C GLY A 10 -1.16 -1.46 5.26
N VAL A 11 -0.26 -0.49 5.36
CA VAL A 11 -0.51 0.90 4.95
C VAL A 11 -0.82 0.97 3.46
N VAL A 12 -0.01 0.33 2.62
CA VAL A 12 -0.16 0.32 1.16
C VAL A 12 -1.52 -0.25 0.75
N ARG A 13 -1.92 -1.40 1.31
CA ARG A 13 -3.23 -2.00 1.08
C ARG A 13 -4.37 -1.04 1.38
N LEU A 14 -4.36 -0.45 2.57
CA LEU A 14 -5.43 0.44 2.99
C LEU A 14 -5.55 1.66 2.05
N ILE A 15 -4.42 2.24 1.64
CA ILE A 15 -4.42 3.40 0.74
C ILE A 15 -4.86 3.02 -0.67
N ALA A 16 -4.45 1.84 -1.17
CA ALA A 16 -4.91 1.31 -2.45
C ALA A 16 -6.43 1.13 -2.48
N HIS A 17 -7.03 0.73 -1.37
CA HIS A 17 -8.49 0.65 -1.19
C HIS A 17 -9.16 2.02 -0.91
N GLY A 18 -8.42 3.13 -1.00
CA GLY A 18 -8.97 4.48 -0.85
C GLY A 18 -8.87 5.08 0.55
N ALA A 19 -8.33 4.36 1.54
CA ALA A 19 -8.14 4.91 2.89
C ALA A 19 -7.16 6.10 2.87
N THR A 20 -7.41 7.08 3.73
CA THR A 20 -6.47 8.17 3.99
C THR A 20 -5.35 7.73 4.94
N ASN A 21 -4.23 8.46 4.98
CA ASN A 21 -3.15 8.18 5.93
C ASN A 21 -3.63 8.16 7.39
N ARG A 22 -4.63 9.00 7.73
CA ARG A 22 -5.24 9.03 9.06
C ARG A 22 -6.04 7.77 9.35
N GLN A 23 -6.89 7.33 8.42
CA GLN A 23 -7.64 6.08 8.56
C GLN A 23 -6.72 4.87 8.62
N ALA A 24 -5.63 4.86 7.86
CA ALA A 24 -4.63 3.82 7.94
C ALA A 24 -3.91 3.84 9.29
N ALA A 25 -3.59 5.01 9.82
CA ALA A 25 -3.00 5.18 11.16
C ALA A 25 -3.91 4.62 12.24
N GLU A 26 -5.20 4.96 12.21
CA GLU A 26 -6.21 4.47 13.15
C GLU A 26 -6.38 2.95 13.07
N ARG A 27 -6.50 2.38 11.87
CA ARG A 27 -6.68 0.94 11.66
C ARG A 27 -5.46 0.09 12.02
N LEU A 28 -4.27 0.66 11.89
CA LEU A 28 -3.00 -0.02 12.18
C LEU A 28 -2.44 0.33 13.57
N PHE A 29 -3.14 1.16 14.35
CA PHE A 29 -2.68 1.66 15.64
C PHE A 29 -1.30 2.35 15.55
N LEU A 30 -1.07 3.08 14.45
CA LEU A 30 0.16 3.81 14.18
C LEU A 30 -0.04 5.31 14.31
N SER A 31 1.07 6.05 14.48
CA SER A 31 1.04 7.51 14.34
C SER A 31 0.89 7.90 12.87
N PRO A 32 0.12 8.96 12.55
CA PRO A 32 0.03 9.50 11.19
C PRO A 32 1.39 9.82 10.56
N HIS A 33 2.37 10.20 11.38
CA HIS A 33 3.73 10.48 10.92
C HIS A 33 4.44 9.20 10.43
N LYS A 34 4.34 8.09 11.19
CA LYS A 34 4.89 6.79 10.76
C LYS A 34 4.22 6.30 9.48
N VAL A 35 2.90 6.45 9.38
CA VAL A 35 2.18 6.09 8.16
C VAL A 35 2.72 6.89 6.97
N ASN A 36 2.90 8.21 7.10
CA ASN A 36 3.45 9.03 6.03
C ASN A 36 4.83 8.54 5.58
N THR A 37 5.71 8.21 6.52
CA THR A 37 7.00 7.58 6.23
C THR A 37 6.82 6.26 5.46
N HIS A 38 5.98 5.33 5.94
CA HIS A 38 5.74 4.07 5.24
C HIS A 38 5.19 4.27 3.82
N VAL A 39 4.27 5.21 3.62
CA VAL A 39 3.72 5.54 2.29
C VAL A 39 4.82 6.04 1.36
N ARG A 40 5.65 6.95 1.83
CA ARG A 40 6.74 7.52 1.04
C ARG A 40 7.73 6.43 0.61
N HIS A 41 8.16 5.59 1.56
CA HIS A 41 9.08 4.50 1.28
C HIS A 41 8.47 3.48 0.31
N ALA A 42 7.19 3.16 0.48
CA ALA A 42 6.48 2.28 -0.43
C ALA A 42 6.40 2.87 -1.84
N PHE A 43 6.10 4.17 -1.96
CA PHE A 43 6.04 4.87 -3.25
C PHE A 43 7.39 4.87 -3.96
N GLU A 44 8.47 5.17 -3.23
CA GLU A 44 9.84 5.12 -3.75
C GLU A 44 10.22 3.69 -4.20
N LYS A 45 9.90 2.66 -3.41
CA LYS A 45 10.15 1.25 -3.77
C LYS A 45 9.35 0.78 -4.98
N LEU A 46 8.10 1.22 -5.11
CA LEU A 46 7.20 0.87 -6.21
C LEU A 46 7.41 1.75 -7.45
N GLY A 47 8.26 2.79 -7.37
CA GLY A 47 8.52 3.71 -8.47
C GLY A 47 7.32 4.61 -8.82
N ILE A 48 6.39 4.82 -7.89
CA ILE A 48 5.19 5.61 -8.09
C ILE A 48 5.24 6.93 -7.33
N ARG A 49 4.39 7.88 -7.73
CA ARG A 49 4.32 9.22 -7.13
C ARG A 49 2.95 9.60 -6.61
N SER A 50 1.93 8.76 -6.83
CA SER A 50 0.57 9.07 -6.40
C SER A 50 -0.18 7.85 -5.88
N ARG A 51 -1.10 8.11 -4.95
CA ARG A 51 -2.04 7.10 -4.47
C ARG A 51 -2.96 6.55 -5.56
N VAL A 52 -3.21 7.32 -6.63
CA VAL A 52 -3.98 6.85 -7.80
C VAL A 52 -3.18 5.81 -8.58
N GLN A 53 -1.87 6.03 -8.77
CA GLN A 53 -0.99 5.01 -9.34
C GLN A 53 -0.94 3.78 -8.45
N LEU A 54 -0.88 3.96 -7.12
CA LEU A 54 -0.93 2.83 -6.20
C LEU A 54 -2.22 2.01 -6.35
N ALA A 55 -3.38 2.67 -6.35
CA ALA A 55 -4.67 2.00 -6.52
C ALA A 55 -4.74 1.25 -7.86
N ARG A 56 -4.22 1.83 -8.95
CA ARG A 56 -4.16 1.16 -10.26
C ARG A 56 -3.26 -0.08 -10.26
N LEU A 57 -2.09 -0.02 -9.61
CA LEU A 57 -1.20 -1.18 -9.49
C LEU A 57 -1.87 -2.29 -8.68
N TYR A 58 -2.49 -1.94 -7.55
CA TYR A 58 -3.18 -2.90 -6.70
C TYR A 58 -4.40 -3.51 -7.38
N MET A 59 -5.18 -2.71 -8.12
CA MET A 59 -6.30 -3.23 -8.92
C MET A 59 -5.80 -4.19 -10.01
N ARG A 60 -4.63 -3.94 -10.63
CA ARG A 60 -4.04 -4.88 -11.59
C ARG A 60 -3.58 -6.19 -10.94
N GLU A 61 -3.09 -6.15 -9.71
CA GLU A 61 -2.73 -7.37 -8.95
C GLU A 61 -3.97 -8.15 -8.48
N VAL A 62 -5.03 -7.45 -8.06
CA VAL A 62 -6.27 -8.08 -7.55
C VAL A 62 -7.15 -8.60 -8.69
N ASP A 63 -7.08 -7.98 -9.87
CA ASP A 63 -7.78 -8.40 -11.09
C ASP A 63 -6.97 -9.39 -11.94
N GLN A 64 -5.78 -9.78 -11.48
CA GLN A 64 -5.12 -10.97 -12.01
C GLN A 64 -5.75 -12.16 -11.28
N PRO A 65 -6.67 -12.93 -11.91
CA PRO A 65 -7.04 -14.20 -11.34
C PRO A 65 -5.72 -14.94 -11.17
N ALA A 66 -5.42 -15.34 -9.95
CA ALA A 66 -4.42 -16.36 -9.72
C ALA A 66 -4.71 -17.42 -10.78
N GLU A 67 -3.80 -17.61 -11.73
CA GLU A 67 -3.83 -18.77 -12.59
C GLU A 67 -3.72 -19.95 -11.62
N VAL A 68 -4.88 -20.42 -11.20
CA VAL A 68 -5.11 -21.70 -10.55
C VAL A 68 -4.65 -22.69 -11.60
N GLY A 69 -3.36 -23.01 -11.50
CA GLY A 69 -2.71 -24.01 -12.31
C GLY A 69 -3.59 -25.25 -12.33
N SER A 70 -3.81 -25.68 -13.57
CA SER A 70 -4.45 -26.92 -14.02
C SER A 70 -4.12 -28.15 -13.18
#